data_AF-A0AB39UVR3-F1
#
_entry.id   AF-A0AB39UVR3-F1
#
_cell.length_a   1.000
_cell.length_b   1.000
_cell.length_c   1.000
_cell.angle_alpha   90.00
_cell.angle_beta   90.00
_cell.angle_gamma   90.00
#
_symmetry.space_group_name_H-M   'P 1'
#
loop_
_entity.id
_entity.type
_entity.pdbx_description
1 polymer ?
#
loop_
_entity_poly.entity_id
_entity_poly.type
_entity_poly.pdbx_seq_one_letter_code
_entity_poly.pdbx_strand_id
1 'polypeptide(L)'
;MSTRDTEDDQSLSEEQRIQMLERSMSLNRIILLFLAILAVVSLSVSITWLMLSATSEDPTPQIREELAQLKQENARLREDIEALRGQLPALTEELPKLRALVTNSSTPALQQILLDQEKSIQSFLKALKTGMYDLARMIPGSRTWLDIYGQQMDEALRESLDRMRRLQRLKNGEEALQLN
;
A
#
# COMPACT_ATOMS: atom_id res chain seq x y z
N MET A 1 115.52 -16.46 15.98
CA MET A 1 114.22 -16.68 16.67
C MET A 1 113.85 -15.38 17.37
N SER A 2 112.57 -15.01 17.29
CA SER A 2 111.91 -13.77 17.74
C SER A 2 111.81 -12.61 16.74
N THR A 3 110.77 -12.78 15.92
CA THR A 3 109.87 -11.77 15.35
C THR A 3 109.35 -10.78 16.41
N ARG A 4 109.17 -9.53 16.02
CA ARG A 4 108.15 -8.67 16.63
C ARG A 4 107.70 -7.63 15.61
N ASP A 5 106.40 -7.69 15.35
CA ASP A 5 105.62 -6.81 14.49
C ASP A 5 105.79 -5.32 14.82
N THR A 6 105.77 -4.52 13.76
CA THR A 6 105.23 -3.16 13.79
C THR A 6 104.39 -2.99 12.53
N GLU A 7 103.09 -3.12 12.73
CA GLU A 7 102.02 -2.53 11.92
C GLU A 7 102.10 -0.99 12.00
N ASP A 8 101.27 -0.31 11.18
CA ASP A 8 101.08 1.15 11.01
C ASP A 8 101.83 1.72 9.77
N ASP A 9 101.25 2.46 8.84
CA ASP A 9 99.89 3.02 8.77
C ASP A 9 99.55 3.38 7.32
N GLN A 10 98.26 3.62 7.14
CA GLN A 10 97.47 3.86 5.96
C GLN A 10 97.65 5.29 5.42
N SER A 11 97.47 5.46 4.11
CA SER A 11 96.50 6.45 3.63
C SER A 11 96.15 6.20 2.17
N LEU A 12 94.95 5.65 1.93
CA LEU A 12 94.24 5.82 0.67
C LEU A 12 94.21 7.32 0.32
N SER A 13 94.62 7.68 -0.90
CA SER A 13 94.68 9.06 -1.39
C SER A 13 93.37 9.80 -1.09
N GLU A 14 93.48 11.03 -0.59
CA GLU A 14 92.36 11.86 -0.14
C GLU A 14 91.25 11.98 -1.22
N GLU A 15 91.61 11.93 -2.50
CA GLU A 15 90.65 11.96 -3.60
C GLU A 15 89.81 10.67 -3.71
N GLN A 16 90.42 9.50 -3.48
CA GLN A 16 89.68 8.22 -3.47
C GLN A 16 88.79 8.10 -2.23
N ARG A 17 89.20 8.69 -1.11
CA ARG A 17 88.37 8.80 0.10
C ARG A 17 87.17 9.72 -0.14
N ILE A 18 87.35 10.89 -0.75
CA ILE A 18 86.24 11.81 -1.05
C ILE A 18 85.25 11.16 -2.05
N GLN A 19 85.74 10.44 -3.07
CA GLN A 19 84.87 9.78 -4.04
C GLN A 19 84.15 8.55 -3.45
N MET A 20 84.77 7.80 -2.53
CA MET A 20 84.10 6.74 -1.75
C MET A 20 83.09 7.30 -0.73
N LEU A 21 83.39 8.43 -0.09
CA LEU A 21 82.45 9.11 0.80
C LEU A 21 81.26 9.70 0.02
N GLU A 22 81.47 10.27 -1.17
CA GLU A 22 80.40 10.81 -2.01
C GLU A 22 79.50 9.70 -2.56
N ARG A 23 80.08 8.57 -2.98
CA ARG A 23 79.33 7.39 -3.44
C ARG A 23 78.59 6.68 -2.30
N SER A 24 79.17 6.61 -1.10
CA SER A 24 78.50 6.02 0.07
C SER A 24 77.44 6.94 0.67
N MET A 25 77.65 8.26 0.68
CA MET A 25 76.64 9.24 1.10
C MET A 25 75.45 9.30 0.14
N SER A 26 75.68 9.24 -1.18
CA SER A 26 74.60 9.18 -2.17
C SER A 26 73.82 7.87 -2.10
N LEU A 27 74.48 6.72 -1.88
CA LEU A 27 73.82 5.45 -1.62
C LEU A 27 72.98 5.49 -0.34
N ASN A 28 73.50 6.04 0.76
CA ASN A 28 72.75 6.14 2.01
C ASN A 28 71.52 7.05 1.86
N ARG A 29 71.65 8.13 1.09
CA ARG A 29 70.53 9.03 0.76
C ARG A 29 69.47 8.33 -0.11
N ILE A 30 69.88 7.50 -1.08
CA ILE A 30 68.97 6.71 -1.91
C ILE A 30 68.25 5.64 -1.09
N ILE A 31 68.96 4.94 -0.19
CA ILE A 31 68.38 3.95 0.71
C ILE A 31 67.37 4.60 1.65
N LEU A 32 67.70 5.77 2.22
CA LEU A 32 66.77 6.55 3.06
C LEU A 32 65.54 7.02 2.29
N LEU A 33 65.70 7.43 1.02
CA LEU A 33 64.58 7.86 0.17
C LEU A 33 63.67 6.67 -0.16
N PHE A 34 64.26 5.51 -0.48
CA PHE A 34 63.51 4.27 -0.69
C PHE A 34 62.74 3.83 0.56
N LEU A 35 63.39 3.88 1.73
CA LEU A 35 62.76 3.57 3.03
C LEU A 35 61.61 4.53 3.33
N ALA A 36 61.78 5.84 3.06
CA ALA A 36 60.75 6.84 3.25
C ALA A 36 59.53 6.60 2.34
N ILE A 37 59.76 6.23 1.07
CA ILE A 37 58.67 5.87 0.15
C ILE A 37 57.92 4.63 0.67
N LEU A 38 58.65 3.61 1.13
CA LEU A 38 58.05 2.38 1.68
C LEU A 38 57.22 2.67 2.94
N ALA A 39 57.70 3.56 3.80
CA ALA A 39 56.97 4.03 4.98
C ALA A 39 55.67 4.75 4.59
N VAL A 40 55.70 5.64 3.58
CA VAL A 40 54.49 6.34 3.11
C VAL A 40 53.49 5.39 2.48
N VAL A 41 53.96 4.42 1.68
CA VAL A 41 53.09 3.41 1.03
C VAL A 41 52.44 2.51 2.09
N SER A 42 53.21 2.02 3.06
CA SER A 42 52.66 1.18 4.14
C SER A 42 51.68 1.94 5.03
N LEU A 43 51.93 3.22 5.30
CA LEU A 43 50.99 4.09 6.01
C LEU A 43 49.69 4.28 5.21
N SER A 44 49.79 4.53 3.91
CA SER A 44 48.61 4.70 3.02
C SER A 44 47.76 3.44 2.96
N VAL A 45 48.38 2.26 2.84
CA VAL A 45 47.68 0.97 2.87
C VAL A 45 47.05 0.73 4.25
N SER A 46 47.75 1.08 5.33
CA SER A 46 47.22 0.95 6.70
C SER A 46 46.02 1.85 6.95
N ILE A 47 46.04 3.10 6.47
CA ILE A 47 44.92 4.05 6.55
C ILE A 47 43.75 3.56 5.71
N THR A 48 44.01 3.05 4.50
CA THR A 48 42.96 2.50 3.62
C THR A 48 42.30 1.27 4.26
N TRP A 49 43.10 0.41 4.88
CA TRP A 49 42.62 -0.75 5.63
C TRP A 49 41.85 -0.36 6.91
N LEU A 50 42.29 0.69 7.61
CA LEU A 50 41.59 1.26 8.77
C LEU A 50 40.24 1.87 8.37
N MET A 51 40.17 2.60 7.26
CA MET A 51 38.93 3.15 6.71
C MET A 51 37.96 2.05 6.29
N LEU A 52 38.47 1.02 5.60
CA LEU A 52 37.67 -0.12 5.20
C LEU A 52 37.18 -0.92 6.42
N SER A 53 38.01 -1.15 7.44
CA SER A 53 37.62 -1.83 8.69
C SER A 53 36.65 -1.01 9.55
N ALA A 54 36.77 0.32 9.56
CA ALA A 54 35.82 1.20 10.23
C ALA A 54 34.45 1.26 9.51
N THR A 55 34.43 1.01 8.20
CA THR A 55 33.19 0.97 7.38
C THR A 55 32.64 -0.46 7.23
N SER A 56 33.50 -1.48 7.35
CA SER A 56 33.09 -2.87 7.54
C SER A 56 32.78 -3.09 9.02
N GLU A 57 31.76 -2.35 9.46
CA GLU A 57 30.94 -2.81 10.57
C GLU A 57 30.41 -4.18 10.15
N ASP A 58 31.01 -5.25 10.69
CA ASP A 58 30.21 -6.40 11.05
C ASP A 58 28.98 -5.83 11.75
N PRO A 59 27.76 -5.95 11.17
CA PRO A 59 26.62 -5.20 11.67
C PRO A 59 26.50 -5.51 13.15
N THR A 60 26.47 -4.46 13.98
CA THR A 60 26.32 -4.60 15.43
C THR A 60 25.14 -5.53 15.71
N PRO A 61 25.17 -6.30 16.81
CA PRO A 61 24.13 -7.30 17.08
C PRO A 61 22.71 -6.74 16.99
N GLN A 62 22.51 -5.46 17.34
CA GLN A 62 21.25 -4.73 17.18
C GLN A 62 20.82 -4.53 15.72
N ILE A 63 21.73 -4.11 14.82
CA ILE A 63 21.43 -3.94 13.39
C ILE A 63 21.15 -5.30 12.72
N ARG A 64 21.82 -6.38 13.15
CA ARG A 64 21.51 -7.74 12.67
C ARG A 64 20.12 -8.19 13.07
N GLU A 65 19.71 -7.88 14.30
CA GLU A 65 18.40 -8.23 14.83
C GLU A 65 17.29 -7.45 14.13
N GLU A 66 17.48 -6.14 13.92
CA GLU A 66 16.56 -5.31 13.12
C GLU A 66 16.47 -5.79 11.66
N LEU A 67 17.60 -6.11 11.01
CA LEU A 67 17.60 -6.67 9.66
C LEU A 67 16.90 -8.02 9.58
N ALA A 68 17.06 -8.87 10.60
CA ALA A 68 16.38 -10.15 10.68
C ALA A 68 14.86 -9.98 10.83
N GLN A 69 14.43 -9.04 11.70
CA GLN A 69 13.03 -8.69 11.88
C GLN A 69 12.42 -8.09 10.60
N LEU A 70 13.11 -7.14 9.96
CA LEU A 70 12.65 -6.52 8.70
C LEU A 70 12.49 -7.56 7.59
N LYS A 71 13.43 -8.51 7.52
CA LYS A 71 13.39 -9.61 6.54
C LYS A 71 12.24 -10.57 6.82
N GLN A 72 11.96 -10.86 8.09
CA GLN A 72 10.83 -11.66 8.50
C GLN A 72 9.50 -10.96 8.20
N GLU A 73 9.40 -9.65 8.47
CA GLU A 73 8.22 -8.85 8.14
C GLU A 73 8.01 -8.78 6.62
N ASN A 74 9.07 -8.60 5.83
CA ASN A 74 8.99 -8.67 4.38
C ASN A 74 8.52 -10.03 3.88
N ALA A 75 9.00 -11.13 4.48
CA ALA A 75 8.55 -12.48 4.13
C ALA A 75 7.06 -12.66 4.42
N ARG A 76 6.60 -12.19 5.59
CA ARG A 76 5.19 -12.23 5.99
C ARG A 76 4.30 -11.39 5.08
N LEU A 77 4.72 -10.16 4.76
CA LEU A 77 3.97 -9.30 3.83
C LEU A 77 3.87 -9.92 2.43
N ARG A 78 4.91 -10.61 1.96
CA ARG A 78 4.87 -11.33 0.69
C ARG A 78 3.86 -12.49 0.73
N GLU A 79 3.84 -13.24 1.83
CA GLU A 79 2.87 -14.31 2.05
C GLU A 79 1.43 -13.77 2.09
N ASP A 80 1.19 -12.66 2.79
CA ASP A 80 -0.13 -12.00 2.83
C ASP A 80 -0.56 -11.52 1.43
N ILE A 81 0.36 -10.94 0.65
CA ILE A 81 0.09 -10.52 -0.74
C ILE A 81 -0.25 -11.73 -1.61
N GLU A 82 0.44 -12.85 -1.43
CA GLU A 82 0.20 -14.08 -2.20
C GLU A 82 -1.14 -14.72 -1.81
N ALA A 83 -1.49 -14.73 -0.52
CA ALA A 83 -2.79 -15.16 -0.02
C ALA A 83 -3.92 -14.28 -0.57
N LEU A 84 -3.77 -12.96 -0.55
CA LEU A 84 -4.74 -12.02 -1.13
C LEU A 84 -4.88 -12.20 -2.65
N ARG A 85 -3.77 -12.40 -3.36
CA ARG A 85 -3.77 -12.73 -4.79
C ARG A 85 -4.46 -14.05 -5.08
N GLY A 86 -4.39 -15.03 -4.17
CA GLY A 86 -5.13 -16.29 -4.26
C GLY A 86 -6.64 -16.12 -4.06
N GLN A 87 -7.08 -15.15 -3.25
CA GLN A 87 -8.50 -14.87 -2.99
C GLN A 87 -9.15 -14.00 -4.08
N LEU A 88 -8.39 -13.10 -4.71
CA LEU A 88 -8.87 -12.25 -5.81
C LEU A 88 -9.59 -13.00 -6.95
N PRO A 89 -9.08 -14.12 -7.49
CA PRO A 89 -9.76 -14.85 -8.56
C PRO A 89 -11.10 -15.42 -8.11
N ALA A 90 -11.21 -15.91 -6.86
CA ALA A 90 -12.48 -16.39 -6.31
C ALA A 90 -13.52 -15.25 -6.22
N LEU A 91 -13.13 -14.09 -5.69
CA LEU A 91 -14.03 -12.92 -5.65
C LEU A 91 -14.40 -12.41 -7.05
N THR A 92 -13.45 -12.43 -7.98
CA THR A 92 -13.67 -12.02 -9.37
C THR A 92 -14.64 -12.96 -10.09
N GLU A 93 -14.68 -14.24 -9.70
CA GLU A 93 -15.61 -15.23 -10.24
C GLU A 93 -16.98 -15.21 -9.56
N GLU A 94 -17.04 -14.89 -8.25
CA GLU A 94 -18.29 -14.82 -7.49
C GLU A 94 -19.13 -13.59 -7.80
N LEU A 95 -18.52 -12.41 -7.97
CA LEU A 95 -19.23 -11.17 -8.30
C LEU A 95 -20.11 -11.26 -9.57
N PRO A 96 -19.64 -11.77 -10.72
CA PRO A 96 -20.48 -11.91 -11.90
C PRO A 96 -21.57 -12.97 -11.70
N LYS A 97 -21.33 -14.04 -10.92
CA LYS A 97 -22.36 -15.03 -10.57
C LYS A 97 -23.46 -14.42 -9.71
N LEU A 98 -23.10 -13.66 -8.68
CA LEU A 98 -24.06 -12.94 -7.84
C LEU A 98 -24.85 -11.92 -8.65
N ARG A 99 -24.17 -11.17 -9.52
CA ARG A 99 -24.82 -10.21 -10.43
C ARG A 99 -25.78 -10.92 -11.38
N ALA A 100 -25.37 -12.04 -11.97
CA ALA A 100 -26.21 -12.87 -12.83
C ALA A 100 -27.42 -13.43 -12.08
N LEU A 101 -27.25 -13.88 -10.83
CA LEU A 101 -28.35 -14.33 -9.98
C LEU A 101 -29.32 -13.19 -9.68
N VAL A 102 -28.84 -11.99 -9.37
CA VAL A 102 -29.70 -10.82 -9.13
C VAL A 102 -30.42 -10.40 -10.42
N THR A 103 -29.75 -10.39 -11.57
CA THR A 103 -30.37 -10.01 -12.86
C THR A 103 -31.32 -11.08 -13.41
N ASN A 104 -30.99 -12.36 -13.24
CA ASN A 104 -31.83 -13.48 -13.64
C ASN A 104 -32.91 -13.78 -12.59
N SER A 105 -32.77 -13.29 -11.37
CA SER A 105 -33.86 -13.30 -10.40
C SER A 105 -34.98 -12.42 -10.93
N SER A 106 -36.22 -12.87 -10.75
CA SER A 106 -37.40 -12.08 -11.11
C SER A 106 -37.58 -10.83 -10.24
N THR A 107 -36.64 -10.52 -9.34
CA THR A 107 -36.74 -9.44 -8.35
C THR A 107 -36.90 -8.05 -8.99
N PRO A 108 -36.07 -7.63 -9.97
CA PRO A 108 -36.24 -6.31 -10.59
C PRO A 108 -37.52 -6.20 -11.41
N ALA A 109 -37.90 -7.29 -12.09
CA ALA A 109 -39.15 -7.36 -12.86
C ALA A 109 -40.38 -7.30 -11.95
N LEU A 110 -40.39 -8.06 -10.86
CA LEU A 110 -41.45 -8.05 -9.85
C LEU A 110 -41.57 -6.68 -9.18
N GLN A 111 -40.43 -6.04 -8.87
CA GLN A 111 -40.42 -4.70 -8.30
C GLN A 111 -41.05 -3.67 -9.25
N GLN A 112 -40.73 -3.74 -10.55
CA GLN A 112 -41.34 -2.88 -11.54
C GLN A 112 -42.86 -3.12 -11.65
N ILE A 113 -43.28 -4.39 -11.65
CA ILE A 113 -44.70 -4.77 -11.64
C ILE A 113 -45.42 -4.20 -10.41
N LEU A 114 -44.80 -4.24 -9.22
CA LEU A 114 -45.39 -3.67 -8.00
C LEU A 114 -45.53 -2.14 -8.07
N LEU A 115 -44.54 -1.44 -8.64
CA LEU A 115 -44.62 0.00 -8.87
C LEU A 115 -45.76 0.36 -9.83
N ASP A 116 -45.89 -0.39 -10.92
CA ASP A 116 -46.95 -0.18 -11.91
C ASP A 116 -48.34 -0.49 -11.33
N GLN A 117 -48.45 -1.53 -10.48
CA GLN A 117 -49.67 -1.82 -9.72
C GLN A 117 -50.05 -0.67 -8.79
N GLU A 118 -49.11 -0.10 -8.04
CA GLU A 118 -49.41 1.00 -7.13
C GLU A 118 -49.90 2.24 -7.89
N LYS A 119 -49.28 2.55 -9.04
CA LYS A 119 -49.75 3.64 -9.93
C LYS A 119 -51.18 3.38 -10.46
N SER A 120 -51.48 2.14 -10.81
CA SER A 120 -52.83 1.73 -11.23
C SER A 120 -53.84 1.92 -10.10
N ILE A 121 -53.53 1.47 -8.88
CA ILE A 121 -54.38 1.62 -7.68
C ILE A 121 -54.66 3.10 -7.43
N GLN A 122 -53.65 3.98 -7.48
CA GLN A 122 -53.84 5.41 -7.30
C GLN A 122 -54.79 6.01 -8.33
N SER A 123 -54.65 5.59 -9.59
CA SER A 123 -55.49 6.06 -10.69
C SER A 123 -56.94 5.59 -10.51
N PHE A 124 -57.12 4.33 -10.12
CA PHE A 124 -58.42 3.75 -9.80
C PHE A 124 -59.09 4.46 -8.62
N LEU A 125 -58.39 4.67 -7.50
CA LEU A 125 -58.94 5.35 -6.32
C LEU A 125 -59.34 6.80 -6.63
N LYS A 126 -58.54 7.51 -7.42
CA LYS A 126 -58.89 8.88 -7.87
C LYS A 126 -60.14 8.89 -8.74
N ALA A 127 -60.24 7.98 -9.71
CA ALA A 127 -61.41 7.86 -10.57
C ALA A 127 -62.67 7.48 -9.76
N LEU A 128 -62.53 6.55 -8.82
CA LEU A 128 -63.60 6.13 -7.92
C LEU A 128 -64.08 7.29 -7.04
N LYS A 129 -63.15 8.07 -6.48
CA LYS A 129 -63.48 9.25 -5.67
C LYS A 129 -64.26 10.28 -6.48
N THR A 130 -63.83 10.58 -7.71
CA THR A 130 -64.56 11.48 -8.61
C THR A 130 -65.94 10.94 -8.96
N GLY A 131 -66.04 9.66 -9.33
CA GLY A 131 -67.33 9.04 -9.66
C GLY A 131 -68.31 9.04 -8.47
N MET A 132 -67.81 8.79 -7.26
CA MET A 132 -68.61 8.86 -6.03
C MET A 132 -69.06 10.28 -5.72
N TYR A 133 -68.21 11.28 -5.97
CA TYR A 133 -68.55 12.69 -5.82
C TYR A 133 -69.69 13.11 -6.76
N ASP A 134 -69.62 12.68 -8.02
CA ASP A 134 -70.66 12.97 -9.01
C ASP A 134 -71.97 12.26 -8.66
N LEU A 135 -71.89 10.99 -8.25
CA LEU A 135 -73.06 10.21 -7.82
C LEU A 135 -73.73 10.84 -6.59
N ALA A 136 -72.93 11.33 -5.63
CA ALA A 136 -73.43 11.90 -4.40
C ALA A 136 -74.25 13.19 -4.61
N ARG A 137 -74.06 13.85 -5.76
CA ARG A 137 -74.84 15.02 -6.17
C ARG A 137 -76.15 14.65 -6.86
N MET A 138 -76.26 13.44 -7.40
CA MET A 138 -77.45 12.97 -8.13
C MET A 138 -78.45 12.24 -7.22
N ILE A 139 -78.01 11.69 -6.07
CA ILE A 139 -78.85 10.90 -5.16
C ILE A 139 -79.11 11.67 -3.85
N PRO A 140 -80.36 12.01 -3.51
CA PRO A 140 -80.70 12.64 -2.23
C PRO A 140 -80.25 11.79 -1.03
N GLY A 141 -79.64 12.41 -0.02
CA GLY A 141 -79.19 11.73 1.21
C GLY A 141 -77.83 11.01 1.11
N SER A 142 -77.21 10.93 -0.07
CA SER A 142 -75.93 10.24 -0.29
C SER A 142 -74.67 11.03 0.15
N ARG A 143 -74.84 12.23 0.71
CA ARG A 143 -73.73 13.09 1.15
C ARG A 143 -72.93 12.49 2.30
N THR A 144 -73.60 11.80 3.24
CA THR A 144 -72.92 11.15 4.37
C THR A 144 -72.01 10.00 3.91
N TRP A 145 -72.38 9.31 2.83
CA TRP A 145 -71.55 8.25 2.24
C TRP A 145 -70.31 8.84 1.57
N LEU A 146 -70.47 9.99 0.89
CA LEU A 146 -69.36 10.71 0.29
C LEU A 146 -68.29 11.07 1.33
N ASP A 147 -68.70 11.53 2.52
CA ASP A 147 -67.77 11.91 3.59
C ASP A 147 -67.03 10.70 4.16
N ILE A 148 -67.77 9.63 4.52
CA ILE A 148 -67.19 8.42 5.13
C ILE A 148 -66.24 7.70 4.17
N TYR A 149 -66.71 7.40 2.95
CA TYR A 149 -65.89 6.68 1.97
C TYR A 149 -64.83 7.57 1.31
N GLY A 150 -65.06 8.89 1.26
CA GLY A 150 -64.08 9.85 0.79
C GLY A 150 -62.83 9.86 1.66
N GLN A 151 -63.02 9.87 2.99
CA GLN A 151 -61.92 9.78 3.95
C GLN A 151 -61.15 8.45 3.81
N GLN A 152 -61.86 7.32 3.70
CA GLN A 152 -61.22 6.01 3.52
C GLN A 152 -60.40 5.93 2.23
N MET A 153 -60.90 6.50 1.12
CA MET A 153 -60.14 6.56 -0.13
C MET A 153 -58.92 7.47 -0.04
N ASP A 154 -59.01 8.58 0.69
CA ASP A 154 -57.85 9.47 0.91
C ASP A 154 -56.76 8.81 1.75
N GLU A 155 -57.16 8.01 2.74
CA GLU A 155 -56.24 7.17 3.51
C GLU A 155 -55.59 6.09 2.64
N ALA A 156 -56.39 5.33 1.88
CA ALA A 156 -55.89 4.31 0.97
C ALA A 156 -54.92 4.88 -0.09
N LEU A 157 -55.20 6.09 -0.60
CA LEU A 157 -54.33 6.79 -1.54
C LEU A 157 -53.02 7.21 -0.87
N ARG A 158 -53.05 7.64 0.39
CA ARG A 158 -51.85 8.00 1.14
C ARG A 158 -50.97 6.78 1.39
N GLU A 159 -51.56 5.69 1.86
CA GLU A 159 -50.83 4.43 2.05
C GLU A 159 -50.22 3.90 0.74
N SER A 160 -50.96 4.06 -0.35
CA SER A 160 -50.50 3.72 -1.71
C SER A 160 -49.26 4.51 -2.11
N LEU A 161 -49.27 5.82 -1.91
CA LEU A 161 -48.11 6.68 -2.15
C LEU A 161 -46.92 6.29 -1.26
N ASP A 162 -47.17 5.90 -0.01
CA ASP A 162 -46.12 5.46 0.92
C ASP A 162 -45.48 4.13 0.49
N ARG A 163 -46.30 3.15 0.06
CA ARG A 163 -45.81 1.90 -0.52
C ARG A 163 -44.96 2.16 -1.76
N MET A 164 -45.41 3.04 -2.66
CA MET A 164 -44.66 3.42 -3.85
C MET A 164 -43.29 4.03 -3.49
N ARG A 165 -43.25 4.93 -2.49
CA ARG A 165 -41.98 5.53 -2.02
C ARG A 165 -41.03 4.47 -1.45
N ARG A 166 -41.53 3.54 -0.64
CA ARG A 166 -40.73 2.41 -0.14
C ARG A 166 -40.17 1.56 -1.27
N LEU A 167 -41.00 1.18 -2.24
CA LEU A 167 -40.57 0.42 -3.41
C LEU A 167 -39.52 1.16 -4.25
N GLN A 168 -39.60 2.49 -4.36
CA GLN A 168 -38.60 3.32 -5.03
C GLN A 168 -37.27 3.38 -4.26
N ARG A 169 -37.31 3.52 -2.93
CA ARG A 169 -36.08 3.48 -2.10
C ARG A 169 -35.37 2.13 -2.17
N LEU A 170 -36.14 1.04 -2.17
CA LEU A 170 -35.62 -0.31 -2.39
C LEU A 170 -34.95 -0.46 -3.77
N LYS A 171 -35.49 0.19 -4.81
CA LYS A 171 -34.92 0.18 -6.17
C LYS A 171 -33.58 0.91 -6.23
N ASN A 172 -33.47 2.00 -5.49
CA ASN A 172 -32.28 2.85 -5.45
C ASN A 172 -31.23 2.35 -4.44
N GLY A 173 -31.53 1.31 -3.65
CA GLY A 173 -30.65 0.79 -2.59
C GLY A 173 -30.55 1.68 -1.34
N GLU A 174 -31.40 2.70 -1.22
CA GLU A 174 -31.35 3.69 -0.12
C GLU A 174 -31.79 3.11 1.23
N GLU A 175 -32.66 2.10 1.25
CA GLU A 175 -33.08 1.41 2.49
C GLU A 175 -31.99 0.46 3.04
N ALA A 176 -31.09 -0.05 2.20
CA ALA A 176 -30.00 -0.94 2.64
C ALA A 176 -28.89 -0.19 3.40
N LEU A 177 -28.78 1.13 3.21
CA LEU A 177 -27.75 1.98 3.82
C LEU A 177 -28.11 2.48 5.24
N GLN A 178 -29.35 2.29 5.70
CA GLN A 178 -29.80 2.73 7.02
C GLN A 178 -29.75 1.63 8.10
N LEU A 179 -29.40 0.40 7.72
CA LEU A 179 -29.33 -0.77 8.61
C LEU A 179 -27.89 -1.12 9.04
N ASN A 180 -26.92 -0.25 8.75
CA ASN A 180 -25.52 -0.35 9.19
C ASN A 180 -25.16 0.78 10.15
#